data_AF-A0A1M5KMG5-F1
#
_entry.id   AF-A0A1M5KMG5-F1
#
_cell.length_a   1.000
_cell.length_b   1.000
_cell.length_c   1.000
_cell.angle_alpha   90.00
_cell.angle_beta   90.00
_cell.angle_gamma   90.00
#
_symmetry.space_group_name_H-M   'P 1'
#
loop_
_entity.id
_entity.type
_entity.pdbx_description
1 polymer ?
#
loop_
_entity_poly.entity_id
_entity_poly.type
_entity_poly.pdbx_seq_one_letter_code
_entity_poly.pdbx_strand_id
1 'polypeptide(L)'
;MTEGLVRGIIDNFREQHKLYSTMWDLALKQKECLKDGKDPDLDRFLRLLQQRNQLMAKISPISQENVRLQQVVMADLKIDHFTLSELQGRIDKDLWEELQKVIKELNEVLLAISEADHDNSVVIKDRYGLRYNNSPGNYKRAKEVYQQVMNKKI
;
A
#
# COMPACT_ATOMS: atom_id res chain seq x y z
N MET A 1 26.95 13.72 5.26
CA MET A 1 25.58 14.23 5.41
C MET A 1 24.62 13.43 4.54
N THR A 2 24.84 13.39 3.23
CA THR A 2 24.03 12.65 2.25
C THR A 2 23.89 11.16 2.55
N GLU A 3 24.95 10.46 2.95
CA GLU A 3 24.86 9.03 3.33
C GLU A 3 23.90 8.76 4.50
N GLY A 4 23.86 9.65 5.50
CA GLY A 4 22.94 9.54 6.62
C GLY A 4 21.48 9.75 6.19
N LEU A 5 21.25 10.67 5.24
CA LEU A 5 19.92 10.88 4.65
C LEU A 5 19.48 9.69 3.81
N VAL A 6 20.39 9.09 3.03
CA VAL A 6 20.11 7.89 2.24
C VAL A 6 19.78 6.70 3.15
N ARG A 7 20.51 6.50 4.26
CA ARG A 7 20.13 5.51 5.28
C ARG A 7 18.73 5.77 5.84
N GLY A 8 18.39 7.03 6.13
CA GLY A 8 17.05 7.42 6.57
C GLY A 8 15.96 7.09 5.55
N ILE A 9 16.23 7.29 4.25
CA ILE A 9 15.33 6.91 3.14
C ILE A 9 15.13 5.40 3.09
N ILE A 10 16.22 4.63 3.22
CA ILE A 10 16.19 3.16 3.22
C ILE A 10 15.35 2.65 4.40
N ASP A 11 15.62 3.13 5.61
CA ASP A 11 14.89 2.71 6.81
C ASP A 11 13.41 3.08 6.73
N ASN A 12 13.11 4.22 6.13
CA ASN A 12 11.75 4.63 5.85
C ASN A 12 11.06 3.68 4.84
N PHE A 13 11.71 3.32 3.73
CA PHE A 13 11.17 2.34 2.80
C PHE A 13 10.97 0.97 3.45
N ARG A 14 11.86 0.54 4.35
CA ARG A 14 11.69 -0.70 5.13
C ARG A 14 10.46 -0.65 6.01
N GLU A 15 10.22 0.48 6.68
CA GLU A 15 9.04 0.64 7.51
C GLU A 15 7.76 0.66 6.68
N GLN A 16 7.77 1.36 5.54
CA GLN A 16 6.67 1.30 4.58
C GLN A 16 6.42 -0.14 4.11
N HIS A 17 7.47 -0.90 3.77
CA HIS A 17 7.35 -2.29 3.35
C HIS A 17 6.64 -3.13 4.43
N LYS A 18 7.01 -3.05 5.72
CA LYS A 18 6.31 -3.77 6.80
C LYS A 18 4.81 -3.42 6.87
N LEU A 19 4.49 -2.14 6.75
CA LEU A 19 3.11 -1.66 6.80
C LEU A 19 2.30 -2.15 5.59
N TYR A 20 2.91 -2.14 4.40
CA TYR A 20 2.30 -2.69 3.20
C TYR A 20 2.18 -4.21 3.25
N SER A 21 3.14 -4.96 3.80
CA SER A 21 2.99 -6.41 4.01
C SER A 21 1.81 -6.71 4.92
N THR A 22 1.63 -5.94 5.99
CA THR A 22 0.44 -6.05 6.84
C THR A 22 -0.84 -5.73 6.06
N MET A 23 -0.80 -4.73 5.17
CA MET A 23 -1.94 -4.40 4.31
C MET A 23 -2.29 -5.52 3.33
N TRP A 24 -1.28 -6.19 2.78
CA TRP A 24 -1.44 -7.34 1.91
C TRP A 24 -2.11 -8.51 2.64
N ASP A 25 -1.67 -8.84 3.86
CA ASP A 25 -2.33 -9.86 4.69
C ASP A 25 -3.81 -9.55 4.93
N LEU A 26 -4.14 -8.28 5.16
CA LEU A 26 -5.53 -7.85 5.32
C LEU A 26 -6.32 -7.97 4.02
N ALA A 27 -5.73 -7.65 2.87
CA ALA A 27 -6.35 -7.79 1.56
C ALA A 27 -6.65 -9.27 1.23
N LEU A 28 -5.77 -10.20 1.61
CA LEU A 28 -6.00 -11.63 1.50
C LEU A 28 -7.14 -12.10 2.41
N LYS A 29 -7.17 -11.66 3.68
CA LYS A 29 -8.27 -11.96 4.61
C LYS A 29 -9.61 -11.40 4.12
N GLN A 30 -9.61 -10.26 3.42
CA GLN A 30 -10.81 -9.72 2.79
C GLN A 30 -11.32 -10.62 1.67
N LYS A 31 -10.41 -11.16 0.85
CA LYS A 31 -10.73 -12.14 -0.18
C LYS A 31 -11.37 -13.39 0.41
N GLU A 32 -10.88 -13.87 1.56
CA GLU A 32 -11.49 -14.99 2.28
C GLU A 32 -12.92 -14.70 2.74
N CYS A 33 -13.21 -13.48 3.22
CA CYS A 33 -14.58 -13.10 3.63
C CYS A 33 -15.57 -13.09 2.46
N LEU A 34 -15.06 -12.95 1.23
CA LEU A 34 -15.84 -12.97 -0.01
C LEU A 34 -15.87 -14.36 -0.68
N LYS A 35 -15.08 -15.32 -0.19
CA LYS A 35 -15.07 -16.71 -0.67
C LYS A 35 -16.20 -17.51 -0.01
N ASP A 36 -16.62 -18.55 -0.73
CA ASP A 36 -17.71 -19.49 -0.43
C ASP A 36 -19.15 -18.96 -0.56
N GLY A 37 -20.03 -19.81 -1.09
CA GLY A 37 -21.42 -19.55 -1.43
C GLY A 37 -22.37 -19.47 -0.23
N LYS A 38 -21.92 -18.92 0.90
CA LYS A 38 -22.74 -18.59 2.08
C LYS A 38 -22.78 -17.08 2.30
N ASP A 39 -23.69 -16.64 3.17
CA ASP A 39 -23.83 -15.24 3.58
C ASP A 39 -22.44 -14.70 3.99
N PRO A 40 -21.89 -13.68 3.31
CA PRO A 40 -20.55 -13.18 3.58
C PRO A 40 -20.45 -12.66 5.03
N ASP A 41 -19.33 -12.92 5.71
CA ASP A 41 -19.03 -12.30 7.01
C ASP A 41 -18.69 -10.82 6.81
N LEU A 42 -19.74 -10.04 6.67
CA LEU A 42 -19.69 -8.64 6.31
C LEU A 42 -19.05 -7.79 7.41
N ASP A 43 -19.33 -8.11 8.66
CA ASP A 43 -18.76 -7.41 9.80
C ASP A 43 -17.24 -7.61 9.85
N ARG A 44 -16.75 -8.83 9.58
CA ARG A 44 -15.31 -9.08 9.43
C ARG A 44 -14.74 -8.32 8.24
N PHE A 45 -15.41 -8.29 7.11
CA PHE A 45 -14.96 -7.53 5.94
C PHE A 45 -14.79 -6.02 6.26
N LEU A 46 -15.80 -5.41 6.88
CA LEU A 46 -15.78 -3.99 7.27
C LEU A 46 -14.68 -3.68 8.29
N ARG A 47 -14.44 -4.57 9.26
CA ARG A 47 -13.31 -4.44 10.20
C ARG A 47 -11.96 -4.47 9.49
N LEU A 48 -11.78 -5.39 8.54
CA LEU A 48 -10.54 -5.48 7.77
C LEU A 48 -10.29 -4.21 6.94
N LEU A 49 -11.34 -3.63 6.35
CA LEU A 49 -11.24 -2.33 5.66
C LEU A 49 -10.81 -1.21 6.60
N GLN A 50 -11.42 -1.14 7.79
CA GLN A 50 -11.07 -0.13 8.77
C GLN A 50 -9.59 -0.25 9.16
N GLN A 51 -9.09 -1.47 9.36
CA GLN A 51 -7.68 -1.72 9.65
C GLN A 51 -6.76 -1.27 8.51
N ARG A 52 -7.12 -1.54 7.25
CA ARG A 52 -6.37 -1.06 6.08
C ARG A 52 -6.34 0.46 5.99
N ASN A 53 -7.45 1.13 6.29
CA ASN A 53 -7.49 2.60 6.35
C ASN A 53 -6.60 3.17 7.47
N GLN A 54 -6.57 2.52 8.63
CA GLN A 54 -5.66 2.89 9.71
C GLN A 54 -4.18 2.72 9.30
N LEU A 55 -3.85 1.67 8.54
CA LEU A 55 -2.50 1.50 7.99
C LEU A 55 -2.14 2.62 7.03
N MET A 56 -3.04 3.04 6.14
CA MET A 56 -2.75 4.20 5.27
C MET A 56 -2.53 5.49 6.02
N ALA A 57 -3.31 5.74 7.07
CA ALA A 57 -3.13 6.92 7.91
C ALA A 57 -1.74 6.91 8.59
N LYS A 58 -1.15 5.74 8.83
CA LYS A 58 0.23 5.59 9.31
C LYS A 58 1.27 5.71 8.20
N ILE A 59 1.01 5.15 7.02
CA ILE A 59 1.94 5.18 5.87
C ILE A 59 2.08 6.61 5.32
N SER A 60 0.99 7.37 5.25
CA SER A 60 0.96 8.71 4.64
C SER A 60 2.03 9.67 5.19
N PRO A 61 2.15 9.91 6.51
CA PRO A 61 3.17 10.80 7.05
C PRO A 61 4.60 10.28 6.82
N ILE A 62 4.81 8.96 6.89
CA ILE A 62 6.12 8.34 6.66
C ILE A 62 6.54 8.52 5.20
N SER A 63 5.62 8.34 4.26
CA SER A 63 5.85 8.56 2.83
C SER A 63 6.17 10.03 2.52
N GLN A 64 5.45 10.97 3.13
CA GLN A 64 5.73 12.40 3.00
C GLN A 64 7.12 12.78 3.50
N GLU A 65 7.53 12.23 4.65
CA GLU A 65 8.88 12.45 5.16
C GLU A 65 9.94 11.85 4.23
N ASN A 66 9.68 10.69 3.64
CA ASN A 66 10.59 10.09 2.67
C ASN A 66 10.80 10.98 1.44
N VAL A 67 9.72 11.54 0.90
CA VAL A 67 9.80 12.52 -0.20
C VAL A 67 10.64 13.74 0.21
N ARG A 68 10.47 14.23 1.43
CA ARG A 68 11.27 15.35 1.94
C ARG A 68 12.76 15.00 2.03
N LEU A 69 13.10 13.81 2.53
CA LEU A 69 14.49 13.35 2.59
C LEU A 69 15.10 13.20 1.19
N GLN A 70 14.34 12.66 0.22
CA GLN A 70 14.78 12.54 -1.17
C GLN A 70 15.08 13.91 -1.78
N GLN A 71 14.23 14.92 -1.54
CA GLN A 71 14.48 16.29 -2.01
C GLN A 71 15.78 16.88 -1.47
N VAL A 72 16.11 16.61 -0.20
CA VAL A 72 17.39 17.07 0.39
C VAL A 72 18.57 16.35 -0.27
N VAL A 73 18.49 15.03 -0.47
CA VAL A 73 19.54 14.28 -1.17
C VAL A 73 19.71 14.75 -2.61
N MET A 74 18.61 15.06 -3.30
CA MET A 74 18.66 15.58 -4.67
C MET A 74 19.38 16.92 -4.75
N ALA A 75 19.07 17.83 -3.81
CA ALA A 75 19.74 19.13 -3.71
C ALA A 75 21.24 18.98 -3.41
N ASP A 76 21.60 18.10 -2.47
CA ASP A 76 22.99 17.81 -2.10
C ASP A 76 23.81 17.26 -3.28
N LEU A 77 23.23 16.31 -4.03
CA LEU A 77 23.88 15.63 -5.15
C LEU A 77 23.76 16.35 -6.49
N LYS A 78 23.02 17.47 -6.53
CA LYS A 78 22.70 18.25 -7.73
C LYS A 78 22.15 17.35 -8.85
N ILE A 79 21.11 16.59 -8.50
CA ILE A 79 20.36 15.73 -9.41
C ILE A 79 18.92 16.21 -9.51
N ASP A 80 18.32 16.00 -10.67
CA ASP A 80 16.96 16.45 -10.96
C ASP A 80 15.93 15.41 -10.53
N HIS A 81 16.31 14.13 -10.44
CA HIS A 81 15.41 13.06 -10.05
C HIS A 81 16.06 12.07 -9.08
N PHE A 82 15.32 11.70 -8.04
CA PHE A 82 15.72 10.61 -7.15
C PHE A 82 15.50 9.25 -7.83
N THR A 83 16.44 8.84 -8.69
CA THR A 83 16.41 7.56 -9.41
C THR A 83 17.66 6.74 -9.11
N LEU A 84 17.55 5.40 -9.16
CA LEU A 84 18.71 4.51 -8.97
C LEU A 84 19.83 4.83 -9.98
N SER A 85 19.49 5.16 -11.23
CA SER A 85 20.46 5.54 -12.25
C SER A 85 21.20 6.84 -11.93
N GLU A 86 20.49 7.87 -11.44
CA GLU A 86 21.13 9.14 -11.07
C GLU A 86 21.96 9.04 -9.79
N LEU A 87 21.58 8.15 -8.88
CA LEU A 87 22.32 7.89 -7.63
C LEU A 87 23.56 6.99 -7.82
N GLN A 88 23.61 6.20 -8.90
CA GLN A 88 24.69 5.25 -9.14
C GLN A 88 26.05 5.98 -9.26
N GLY A 89 27.02 5.59 -8.43
CA GLY A 89 28.34 6.22 -8.39
C GLY A 89 28.37 7.60 -7.71
N ARG A 90 27.22 8.12 -7.23
CA ARG A 90 27.14 9.37 -6.45
C ARG A 90 26.95 9.14 -4.96
N ILE A 91 26.54 7.94 -4.56
CA ILE A 91 26.44 7.49 -3.18
C ILE A 91 27.29 6.24 -2.99
N ASP A 92 27.54 5.89 -1.73
CA ASP A 92 28.21 4.65 -1.36
C ASP A 92 27.53 3.43 -2.02
N LYS A 93 28.35 2.47 -2.46
CA LYS A 93 27.90 1.31 -3.23
C LYS A 93 26.95 0.44 -2.41
N ASP A 94 27.25 0.22 -1.13
CA ASP A 94 26.42 -0.64 -0.27
C ASP A 94 25.05 0.01 -0.04
N LEU A 95 25.02 1.34 0.16
CA LEU A 95 23.77 2.10 0.26
C LEU A 95 22.97 2.05 -1.04
N TRP A 96 23.62 2.11 -2.19
CA TRP A 96 22.95 2.02 -3.48
C TRP A 96 22.30 0.64 -3.69
N GLU A 97 23.03 -0.45 -3.39
CA GLU A 97 22.51 -1.82 -3.48
C GLU A 97 21.36 -2.05 -2.49
N GLU A 98 21.47 -1.53 -1.28
CA GLU A 98 20.44 -1.62 -0.25
C GLU A 98 19.17 -0.84 -0.63
N LEU A 99 19.33 0.35 -1.22
CA LEU A 99 18.23 1.15 -1.76
C LEU A 99 17.53 0.43 -2.92
N GLN A 100 18.30 -0.16 -3.84
CA GLN A 100 17.75 -0.95 -4.94
C GLN A 100 16.91 -2.12 -4.41
N LYS A 101 17.43 -2.84 -3.41
CA LYS A 101 16.74 -3.98 -2.79
C LYS A 101 15.42 -3.56 -2.16
N VAL A 102 15.41 -2.52 -1.32
CA VAL A 102 14.19 -2.12 -0.61
C VAL A 102 13.13 -1.56 -1.55
N ILE A 103 13.52 -0.84 -2.62
CA ILE A 103 12.59 -0.37 -3.65
C ILE A 103 11.94 -1.56 -4.38
N LYS A 104 12.73 -2.59 -4.70
CA LYS A 104 12.20 -3.80 -5.32
C LYS A 104 11.18 -4.50 -4.43
N GLU A 105 11.52 -4.74 -3.16
CA GLU A 105 10.62 -5.36 -2.18
C GLU A 105 9.32 -4.55 -2.02
N LEU A 106 9.43 -3.23 -1.97
CA LEU A 106 8.28 -2.32 -1.88
C LEU A 106 7.37 -2.43 -3.13
N ASN A 107 7.96 -2.47 -4.32
CA ASN A 107 7.19 -2.62 -5.56
C ASN A 107 6.46 -3.97 -5.62
N GLU A 108 7.13 -5.05 -5.21
CA GLU A 108 6.54 -6.40 -5.19
C GLU A 108 5.30 -6.45 -4.28
N VAL A 109 5.38 -5.91 -3.06
CA VAL A 109 4.23 -5.89 -2.14
C VAL A 109 3.10 -4.98 -2.63
N LEU A 110 3.42 -3.82 -3.22
CA LEU A 110 2.42 -2.92 -3.78
C LEU A 110 1.65 -3.55 -4.96
N LEU A 111 2.35 -4.28 -5.83
CA LEU A 111 1.74 -5.04 -6.91
C LEU A 111 0.82 -6.14 -6.36
N ALA A 112 1.26 -6.88 -5.36
CA ALA A 112 0.46 -7.92 -4.72
C ALA A 112 -0.82 -7.37 -4.05
N ILE A 113 -0.74 -6.19 -3.42
CA ILE A 113 -1.93 -5.48 -2.89
C ILE A 113 -2.86 -5.10 -4.02
N SER A 114 -2.33 -4.53 -5.12
CA SER A 114 -3.14 -4.09 -6.26
C SER A 114 -3.89 -5.26 -6.92
N GLU A 115 -3.24 -6.41 -7.04
CA GLU A 115 -3.86 -7.64 -7.56
C GLU A 115 -4.97 -8.13 -6.62
N ALA A 116 -4.71 -8.21 -5.31
CA ALA A 116 -5.72 -8.59 -4.33
C ALA A 116 -6.92 -7.63 -4.31
N ASP A 117 -6.68 -6.33 -4.49
CA ASP A 117 -7.72 -5.30 -4.57
C ASP A 117 -8.56 -5.38 -5.84
N HIS A 118 -7.93 -5.71 -6.96
CA HIS A 118 -8.62 -6.01 -8.21
C HIS A 118 -9.56 -7.20 -8.02
N ASP A 119 -9.03 -8.32 -7.52
CA ASP A 119 -9.80 -9.55 -7.26
C ASP A 119 -11.00 -9.29 -6.35
N ASN A 120 -10.78 -8.60 -5.24
CA ASN A 120 -11.85 -8.24 -4.30
C ASN A 120 -12.95 -7.42 -4.98
N SER A 121 -12.57 -6.48 -5.85
CA SER A 121 -13.50 -5.62 -6.58
C SER A 121 -14.31 -6.41 -7.62
N VAL A 122 -13.69 -7.38 -8.29
CA VAL A 122 -14.36 -8.30 -9.23
C VAL A 122 -15.40 -9.14 -8.49
N VAL A 123 -15.06 -9.76 -7.37
CA VAL A 123 -16.02 -10.60 -6.61
C VAL A 123 -17.22 -9.78 -6.13
N ILE A 124 -17.00 -8.55 -5.66
CA ILE A 124 -18.09 -7.69 -5.20
C ILE A 124 -19.01 -7.29 -6.36
N LYS A 125 -18.42 -6.99 -7.52
CA LYS A 125 -19.19 -6.68 -8.73
C LYS A 125 -20.01 -7.87 -9.19
N ASP A 126 -19.42 -9.05 -9.27
CA ASP A 126 -20.06 -10.23 -9.84
C ASP A 126 -21.16 -10.78 -8.91
N ARG A 127 -20.94 -10.78 -7.59
CA ARG A 127 -21.94 -11.29 -6.62
C ARG A 127 -23.05 -10.30 -6.29
N TYR A 128 -22.76 -9.00 -6.26
CA TYR A 128 -23.71 -8.00 -5.73
C TYR A 128 -24.14 -6.94 -6.77
N GLY A 129 -23.53 -6.96 -7.96
CA GLY A 129 -23.77 -5.97 -9.01
C GLY A 129 -23.27 -4.57 -8.65
N LEU A 130 -22.28 -4.47 -7.74
CA LEU A 130 -21.81 -3.20 -7.20
C LEU A 130 -20.40 -2.87 -7.70
N ARG A 131 -20.20 -1.63 -8.14
CA ARG A 131 -18.85 -1.13 -8.44
C ARG A 131 -18.18 -0.75 -7.13
N TYR A 132 -17.18 -1.53 -6.77
CA TYR A 132 -16.32 -1.27 -5.63
C TYR A 132 -14.93 -0.86 -6.11
N ASN A 133 -14.39 0.19 -5.50
CA ASN A 133 -12.99 0.55 -5.68
C ASN A 133 -12.33 0.44 -4.32
N ASN A 134 -11.46 -0.56 -4.15
CA ASN A 134 -10.85 -0.89 -2.87
C ASN A 134 -9.70 0.05 -2.48
N SER A 135 -9.66 1.26 -3.06
CA SER A 135 -8.62 2.24 -2.78
C SER A 135 -8.59 2.56 -1.28
N PRO A 136 -7.43 2.37 -0.63
CA PRO A 136 -7.26 2.72 0.76
C PRO A 136 -7.58 4.21 0.99
N GLY A 137 -8.49 4.51 1.93
CA GLY A 137 -9.02 5.85 2.22
C GLY A 137 -10.51 6.02 1.92
N ASN A 138 -11.16 5.09 1.22
CA ASN A 138 -12.58 5.23 0.84
C ASN A 138 -13.55 4.42 1.72
N TYR A 139 -13.36 4.49 3.06
CA TYR A 139 -14.21 3.79 4.04
C TYR A 139 -15.71 4.09 3.85
N LYS A 140 -16.04 5.35 3.55
CA LYS A 140 -17.43 5.80 3.41
C LYS A 140 -18.11 5.10 2.23
N ARG A 141 -17.45 5.07 1.06
CA ARG A 141 -17.99 4.40 -0.14
C ARG A 141 -18.02 2.89 0.02
N ALA A 142 -17.06 2.31 0.73
CA ALA A 142 -17.11 0.91 1.10
C ALA A 142 -18.35 0.61 1.94
N LYS A 143 -18.56 1.37 3.02
CA LYS A 143 -19.76 1.23 3.87
C LYS A 143 -21.06 1.41 3.08
N GLU A 144 -21.12 2.36 2.14
CA GLU A 144 -22.28 2.56 1.27
C GLU A 144 -22.55 1.37 0.34
N VAL A 145 -21.51 0.86 -0.33
CA VAL A 145 -21.58 -0.36 -1.16
C VAL A 145 -22.08 -1.53 -0.29
N TYR A 146 -21.59 -1.66 0.94
CA TYR A 146 -22.02 -2.74 1.83
C TYR A 146 -23.43 -2.60 2.39
N GLN A 147 -23.89 -1.38 2.69
CA GLN A 147 -25.29 -1.14 3.02
C GLN A 147 -26.22 -1.52 1.85
N GLN A 148 -25.77 -1.29 0.61
CA GLN A 148 -26.51 -1.74 -0.57
C GLN A 148 -26.53 -3.27 -0.72
N VAL A 149 -25.42 -3.96 -0.38
CA VAL A 149 -25.41 -5.44 -0.31
C VAL A 149 -26.44 -5.95 0.72
N MET A 150 -26.47 -5.36 1.92
CA MET A 150 -27.40 -5.74 2.99
C MET A 150 -28.87 -5.49 2.62
N ASN A 151 -29.16 -4.37 1.96
CA ASN A 151 -30.51 -4.01 1.57
C ASN A 151 -31.01 -4.79 0.35
N LYS A 152 -30.12 -5.47 -0.38
CA LYS A 152 -30.45 -6.34 -1.53
C LYS A 152 -30.75 -7.79 -1.13
N LYS A 153 -30.88 -8.14 0.16
CA LYS A 153 -31.33 -9.48 0.56
C LYS A 153 -32.65 -9.80 -0.16
N ILE A 154 -32.57 -10.75 -1.11
CA ILE A 154 -33.71 -11.43 -1.75
C ILE A 154 -34.08 -12.60 -0.85
#